data_AF-A0A1W9NXC1-F1
#
_entry.id   AF-A0A1W9NXC1-F1
#
_cell.length_a   1.000
_cell.length_b   1.000
_cell.length_c   1.000
_cell.angle_alpha   90.00
_cell.angle_beta   90.00
_cell.angle_gamma   90.00
#
_symmetry.space_group_name_H-M   'P 1'
#
loop_
_entity.id
_entity.type
_entity.pdbx_description
1 polymer ?
#
loop_
_entity_poly.entity_id
_entity_poly.type
_entity_poly.pdbx_seq_one_letter_code
_entity_poly.pdbx_strand_id
1 'polypeptide(L)'
;MINVIALFTIGTFLGFLLRKRKGIIRFTDYITNWSVYILLFLLGLSIGINTTIIKNIGTIGIQAFIFAVGAIGGSIILTFVVEKLLFKHFKK
;
A
#
# COMPACT_ATOMS: atom_id res chain seq x y z
N MET A 1 -9.13 -16.05 0.20
CA MET A 1 -7.91 -15.51 -0.44
C MET A 1 -7.99 -15.55 -1.95
N ILE A 2 -8.35 -16.69 -2.57
CA ILE A 2 -8.52 -16.79 -4.04
C ILE A 2 -9.48 -15.74 -4.61
N ASN A 3 -10.61 -15.46 -3.95
CA ASN A 3 -11.57 -14.44 -4.42
C ASN A 3 -10.97 -13.03 -4.48
N VAL A 4 -10.12 -12.67 -3.52
CA VAL A 4 -9.49 -11.34 -3.48
C VAL A 4 -8.48 -11.21 -4.62
N ILE A 5 -7.68 -12.26 -4.86
CA ILE A 5 -6.72 -12.30 -5.96
C ILE A 5 -7.45 -12.24 -7.31
N ALA A 6 -8.56 -12.96 -7.46
CA ALA A 6 -9.38 -12.93 -8.67
C ALA A 6 -9.95 -11.53 -8.94
N LEU A 7 -10.48 -10.86 -7.91
CA LEU A 7 -10.99 -9.49 -8.03
C LEU A 7 -9.90 -8.49 -8.44
N PHE A 8 -8.70 -8.56 -7.86
CA PHE A 8 -7.59 -7.71 -8.28
C PHE A 8 -7.17 -7.98 -9.72
N THR A 9 -7.08 -9.25 -10.11
CA THR A 9 -6.69 -9.63 -11.48
C THR A 9 -7.69 -9.10 -12.51
N ILE A 10 -8.99 -9.27 -12.25
CA ILE A 10 -10.05 -8.76 -13.12
C ILE A 10 -10.04 -7.22 -13.14
N GLY A 11 -9.89 -6.58 -11.97
CA GLY A 11 -9.82 -5.12 -11.86
C GLY A 11 -8.66 -4.52 -12.64
N THR A 12 -7.46 -5.13 -12.56
CA THR A 12 -6.30 -4.70 -13.35
C THR A 12 -6.53 -4.90 -14.85
N PHE A 13 -7.13 -6.02 -15.26
CA PHE A 13 -7.44 -6.28 -16.66
C PHE A 13 -8.46 -5.27 -17.23
N LEU A 14 -9.53 -4.99 -16.49
CA LEU A 14 -10.52 -3.96 -16.85
C LEU A 14 -9.89 -2.57 -16.90
N GLY A 15 -9.05 -2.23 -15.93
CA GLY A 15 -8.30 -0.97 -15.91
C GLY A 15 -7.38 -0.81 -17.14
N PHE A 16 -6.75 -1.89 -17.58
CA PHE A 16 -5.93 -1.89 -18.80
C PHE A 16 -6.75 -1.61 -20.06
N LEU A 17 -7.92 -2.23 -20.21
CA LEU A 17 -8.81 -2.03 -21.37
C LEU A 17 -9.37 -0.60 -21.43
N LEU A 18 -9.68 -0.01 -20.27
CA LEU A 18 -10.27 1.33 -20.14
C LEU A 18 -9.24 2.47 -20.15
N ARG A 19 -7.93 2.17 -20.13
CA ARG A 19 -6.81 3.13 -20.02
C ARG A 19 -6.80 4.23 -21.10
N LYS A 20 -7.40 4.02 -22.27
CA LYS A 20 -7.42 5.02 -23.35
C LYS A 20 -8.44 6.15 -23.11
N ARG A 21 -9.38 5.98 -22.18
CA ARG A 21 -10.47 6.93 -21.91
C ARG A 21 -10.09 7.89 -20.78
N LYS A 22 -9.51 9.05 -21.11
CA LYS A 22 -9.08 10.09 -20.14
C LYS A 22 -10.18 10.57 -19.18
N GLY A 23 -11.45 10.47 -19.55
CA GLY A 23 -12.58 10.81 -18.66
C GLY A 23 -12.82 9.77 -17.57
N ILE A 24 -12.71 8.48 -17.91
CA ILE A 24 -12.89 7.36 -16.98
C ILE A 24 -11.73 7.32 -15.98
N ILE A 25 -10.50 7.59 -16.43
CA ILE A 25 -9.33 7.67 -15.55
C ILE A 25 -9.52 8.79 -14.51
N ARG A 26 -9.87 10.01 -14.94
CA ARG A 26 -10.08 11.14 -14.01
C ARG A 26 -11.20 10.88 -13.00
N PHE A 27 -12.28 10.22 -13.44
CA PHE A 27 -13.37 9.83 -12.54
C PHE A 27 -12.92 8.78 -11.52
N THR A 28 -12.15 7.79 -11.97
CA THR A 28 -11.58 6.75 -11.09
C THR A 28 -10.64 7.38 -10.07
N ASP A 29 -9.74 8.29 -10.49
CA ASP A 29 -8.83 9.00 -9.58
C ASP A 29 -9.60 9.78 -8.50
N TYR A 30 -10.68 10.47 -8.88
CA TYR A 30 -11.54 11.17 -7.93
C TYR A 30 -12.19 10.22 -6.93
N ILE A 31 -12.77 9.11 -7.40
CA ILE A 31 -13.39 8.09 -6.54
C ILE A 31 -12.34 7.46 -5.61
N THR A 32 -11.16 7.12 -6.12
CA THR A 32 -10.10 6.50 -5.33
C THR A 32 -9.67 7.42 -4.20
N ASN A 33 -9.45 8.71 -4.47
CA ASN A 33 -9.10 9.68 -3.44
C ASN A 33 -10.19 9.79 -2.35
N TRP A 34 -11.46 9.90 -2.75
CA TRP A 34 -12.58 9.89 -1.80
C TRP A 34 -12.66 8.59 -1.01
N SER A 35 -12.42 7.46 -1.67
CA SER A 35 -12.42 6.14 -1.02
C SER A 35 -11.31 6.07 0.03
N VAL A 36 -10.10 6.55 -0.26
CA VAL A 36 -9.00 6.59 0.73
C VAL A 36 -9.39 7.43 1.93
N TYR A 37 -9.98 8.62 1.73
CA TYR A 37 -10.42 9.44 2.85
C TYR A 37 -11.48 8.76 3.72
N ILE A 38 -12.49 8.15 3.08
CA ILE A 38 -13.54 7.41 3.79
C ILE A 38 -12.94 6.21 4.53
N LEU A 39 -12.05 5.44 3.88
CA LEU A 39 -11.40 4.29 4.49
C LEU A 39 -10.52 4.69 5.68
N LEU A 40 -9.74 5.76 5.58
CA LEU A 40 -8.94 6.28 6.68
C LEU A 40 -9.81 6.72 7.85
N PHE A 41 -10.93 7.38 7.58
CA PHE A 41 -11.90 7.77 8.59
C PHE A 41 -12.53 6.55 9.28
N LEU A 42 -13.02 5.57 8.50
CA LEU A 42 -13.58 4.31 9.00
C LEU A 42 -12.56 3.50 9.79
N LEU A 43 -11.30 3.47 9.34
CA LEU A 43 -10.21 2.80 10.04
C LEU A 43 -9.96 3.45 11.40
N GLY A 44 -9.86 4.78 11.43
CA GLY A 44 -9.73 5.54 12.68
C GLY A 44 -10.89 5.27 13.64
N LEU A 45 -12.13 5.28 13.13
CA LEU A 45 -13.33 4.97 13.92
C LEU A 45 -13.27 3.54 14.46
N SER A 46 -12.98 2.56 13.60
CA SER A 46 -12.91 1.14 13.95
C SER A 46 -11.86 0.85 15.03
N ILE A 47 -10.72 1.54 14.96
CA ILE A 47 -9.66 1.45 15.98
C ILE A 47 -10.09 2.14 17.27
N GLY A 48 -10.70 3.33 17.19
CA GLY A 48 -11.09 4.12 18.35
C GLY A 48 -12.18 3.47 19.20
N ILE A 49 -13.14 2.78 18.59
CA ILE A 49 -14.21 2.07 19.33
C ILE A 49 -13.71 0.75 19.94
N ASN A 50 -12.59 0.22 19.47
CA ASN A 50 -12.07 -1.06 19.93
C ASN A 50 -11.23 -0.86 21.21
N THR A 51 -11.85 -1.14 22.36
CA THR A 51 -11.23 -0.99 23.68
C THR A 51 -9.98 -1.84 23.88
N THR A 52 -9.84 -2.95 23.15
CA THR A 52 -8.65 -3.80 23.21
C THR A 52 -7.48 -3.16 22.46
N ILE A 53 -7.75 -2.56 21.30
CA ILE A 53 -6.72 -1.85 20.51
C ILE A 53 -6.31 -0.57 21.24
N ILE A 54 -7.24 0.25 21.70
CA ILE A 54 -6.91 1.53 22.38
C ILE A 54 -6.09 1.30 23.65
N LYS A 55 -6.39 0.26 24.43
CA LYS A 55 -5.64 -0.09 25.65
C LYS A 55 -4.22 -0.55 25.35
N ASN A 56 -3.99 -1.17 24.18
CA ASN A 56 -2.70 -1.67 23.74
C ASN A 56 -2.02 -0.77 22.69
N ILE A 57 -2.51 0.45 22.48
CA ILE A 57 -2.08 1.31 21.37
C ILE A 57 -0.59 1.67 21.47
N GLY A 58 -0.04 1.77 22.67
CA GLY A 58 1.40 1.98 22.88
C GLY A 58 2.23 0.81 22.36
N THR A 59 1.85 -0.43 22.72
CA THR A 59 2.54 -1.65 22.26
C THR A 59 2.40 -1.82 20.75
N ILE A 60 1.19 -1.65 20.22
CA ILE A 60 0.93 -1.73 18.77
C ILE A 60 1.69 -0.64 18.02
N GLY A 61 1.73 0.59 18.57
CA GLY A 61 2.45 1.72 17.99
C GLY A 61 3.96 1.48 17.92
N ILE A 62 4.57 0.94 18.97
CA ILE A 62 6.00 0.59 18.97
C ILE A 62 6.27 -0.53 17.96
N GLN A 63 5.43 -1.57 17.91
CA GLN A 63 5.55 -2.63 16.91
C GLN A 63 5.45 -2.05 15.49
N ALA A 64 4.45 -1.21 15.24
CA ALA A 64 4.27 -0.54 13.94
C ALA A 64 5.46 0.34 13.57
N PHE A 65 6.05 1.06 14.54
CA PHE A 65 7.24 1.87 14.33
C PHE A 65 8.45 1.02 13.94
N ILE A 66 8.69 -0.09 14.65
CA ILE A 66 9.77 -1.04 14.33
C ILE A 66 9.57 -1.62 12.93
N PHE A 67 8.34 -2.02 12.58
CA PHE A 67 8.04 -2.50 11.23
C PHE A 67 8.26 -1.42 10.17
N ALA A 68 7.86 -0.18 10.41
CA ALA A 68 8.05 0.92 9.47
C ALA A 68 9.55 1.20 9.23
N VAL A 69 10.33 1.36 10.30
CA VAL A 69 11.78 1.60 10.20
C VAL A 69 12.49 0.40 9.59
N GLY A 70 12.13 -0.82 9.99
CA GLY A 70 12.68 -2.05 9.44
C GLY A 70 12.38 -2.23 7.95
N ALA A 71 11.15 -1.93 7.51
CA ALA A 71 10.76 -2.00 6.11
C ALA A 71 11.48 -0.94 5.26
N ILE A 72 11.57 0.30 5.74
CA ILE A 72 12.28 1.38 5.04
C ILE A 72 13.78 1.06 4.97
N GLY A 73 14.39 0.71 6.10
CA GLY A 73 15.80 0.33 6.17
C GLY A 73 16.11 -0.88 5.29
N GLY A 74 15.28 -1.91 5.34
CA GLY A 74 15.40 -3.10 4.48
C GLY A 74 15.31 -2.76 2.99
N SER A 75 14.36 -1.91 2.60
CA SER A 75 14.20 -1.44 1.22
C SER A 75 15.44 -0.68 0.72
N ILE A 76 15.98 0.21 1.55
CA ILE A 76 17.21 0.97 1.25
C ILE A 76 18.41 0.02 1.10
N ILE A 77 18.61 -0.89 2.05
CA ILE A 77 19.72 -1.86 2.03
C ILE A 77 19.63 -2.74 0.77
N LEU A 78 18.44 -3.27 0.46
CA LEU A 78 18.24 -4.08 -0.74
C LEU A 78 18.58 -3.29 -2.01
N THR A 79 18.16 -2.03 -2.08
CA THR A 79 18.46 -1.15 -3.22
C THR A 79 19.97 -0.99 -3.39
N PHE A 80 20.72 -0.73 -2.32
CA PHE A 80 22.18 -0.65 -2.37
C PHE A 80 22.86 -1.97 -2.76
N VAL A 81 22.35 -3.10 -2.26
CA VAL A 81 22.88 -4.43 -2.59
C VAL A 81 22.65 -4.74 -4.07
N VAL A 82 21.43 -4.50 -4.57
CA VAL A 82 21.06 -4.68 -5.97
C VAL A 82 21.91 -3.76 -6.86
N GLU A 83 22.10 -2.50 -6.50
CA GLU A 83 22.96 -1.58 -7.25
C GLU A 83 24.41 -2.09 -7.33
N LYS A 84 24.98 -2.55 -6.21
CA LYS A 84 26.38 -3.00 -6.15
C LYS A 84 26.62 -4.36 -6.82
N LEU A 85 25.65 -5.27 -6.79
CA LEU A 85 25.79 -6.62 -7.34
C LEU A 85 25.33 -6.73 -8.80
N LEU A 86 24.18 -6.14 -9.15
CA LEU A 86 23.61 -6.23 -10.50
C LEU A 86 24.08 -5.08 -11.40
N PHE A 87 24.04 -3.83 -10.93
CA PHE A 87 24.34 -2.68 -11.79
C PHE A 87 25.83 -2.38 -11.95
N LYS A 88 26.70 -2.93 -11.09
CA LYS A 88 28.15 -2.93 -11.32
C LYS A 88 28.55 -3.75 -12.56
N HIS A 89 27.73 -4.71 -12.99
CA HIS A 89 27.96 -5.51 -14.20
C HIS A 89 27.46 -4.86 -15.49
N PHE A 90 26.48 -3.94 -15.41
CA PHE A 90 25.93 -3.21 -16.57
C PHE A 90 26.68 -1.93 -16.92
N LYS A 91 27.72 -1.57 -16.16
CA LYS A 91 28.56 -0.38 -16.38
C LYS A 91 29.94 -0.74 -16.93
N LYS A 92 30.00 -1.64 -17.91
CA LYS A 92 31.20 -1.89 -18.72
C LYS A 92 30.88 -1.67 -20.19
#